data_AF-B7PZH7-F1
#
_entry.id   AF-B7PZH7-F1
#
_cell.length_a   1.000
_cell.length_b   1.000
_cell.length_c   1.000
_cell.angle_alpha   90.00
_cell.angle_beta   90.00
_cell.angle_gamma   90.00
#
_symmetry.space_group_name_H-M   'P 1'
#
loop_
_entity.id
_entity.type
_entity.pdbx_description
1 polymer ?
#
loop_
_entity_poly.entity_id
_entity_poly.type
_entity_poly.pdbx_seq_one_letter_code
_entity_poly.pdbx_strand_id
1 'polypeptide(L)' 'MQHFVIMPAEPSGVPLKYTFMPQHLKRLGYRTHLIGKWHLGYYDSKYVPVNRGFDTFLGFHG' A
#
# COMPACT_ATOMS: atom_id res chain seq x y z
N MET A 1 -7.95 9.06 -12.63
CA MET A 1 -7.34 7.76 -12.95
C MET A 1 -5.82 7.97 -13.00
N GLN A 2 -4.98 6.98 -12.71
CA GLN A 2 -3.52 7.13 -12.83
C GLN A 2 -3.16 7.25 -14.32
N HIS A 3 -2.37 8.26 -14.71
CA HIS A 3 -2.04 8.51 -16.12
C HIS A 3 -0.60 8.08 -16.50
N PHE A 4 0.29 7.89 -15.52
CA PHE A 4 1.70 7.50 -15.74
C PHE A 4 2.27 6.71 -14.54
N VAL A 5 3.56 6.41 -14.53
CA VAL A 5 4.24 5.80 -13.38
C VAL A 5 4.28 6.78 -12.21
N ILE A 6 3.99 6.33 -10.97
CA ILE A 6 4.27 7.12 -9.77
C ILE A 6 5.78 7.21 -9.62
N MET A 7 6.33 8.42 -9.73
CA MET A 7 7.77 8.62 -9.61
C MET A 7 8.23 8.46 -8.16
N PRO A 8 9.53 8.15 -7.93
CA PRO A 8 10.07 8.08 -6.58
C PRO A 8 9.79 9.36 -5.79
N ALA A 9 9.20 9.21 -4.60
CA ALA A 9 8.82 10.29 -3.67
C ALA A 9 7.82 11.34 -4.23
N GLU A 10 7.14 11.05 -5.34
CA GLU A 10 6.04 11.89 -5.83
C GLU A 10 4.95 11.99 -4.75
N PRO A 11 4.36 13.18 -4.51
CA PRO A 11 3.30 13.39 -3.52
C PRO A 11 1.95 12.81 -4.00
N SER A 12 1.97 11.56 -4.42
CA SER A 12 0.89 10.82 -5.05
C SER A 12 0.86 9.38 -4.55
N GLY A 13 -0.32 8.80 -4.55
CA GLY A 13 -0.58 7.45 -4.08
C GLY A 13 -2.04 7.07 -4.27
N VAL A 14 -2.35 5.80 -4.10
CA VAL A 14 -3.73 5.34 -4.24
C VAL A 14 -4.62 6.03 -3.20
N PRO A 15 -5.76 6.65 -3.61
CA PRO A 15 -6.62 7.39 -2.69
C PRO A 15 -7.06 6.54 -1.48
N LEU A 16 -6.95 7.13 -0.29
CA LEU A 16 -7.17 6.43 0.98
C LEU A 16 -8.60 5.90 1.16
N LYS A 17 -9.57 6.46 0.44
CA LYS A 17 -10.97 6.00 0.40
C LYS A 17 -11.13 4.57 -0.13
N TYR A 18 -10.17 4.06 -0.89
CA TYR A 18 -10.23 2.70 -1.42
C TYR A 18 -9.78 1.70 -0.36
N THR A 19 -10.61 0.68 -0.14
CA THR A 19 -10.27 -0.45 0.72
C THR A 19 -9.46 -1.47 -0.05
N PHE A 20 -8.34 -1.91 0.50
CA PHE A 20 -7.49 -2.94 -0.11
C PHE A 20 -7.87 -4.34 0.36
N MET A 21 -7.60 -5.34 -0.47
CA MET A 21 -7.79 -6.76 -0.16
C MET A 21 -7.27 -7.15 1.25
N PRO A 22 -6.05 -6.81 1.68
CA PRO A 22 -5.58 -7.13 3.04
C PRO A 22 -6.48 -6.55 4.14
N GLN A 23 -7.07 -5.37 3.96
CA GLN A 23 -8.00 -4.79 4.94
C GLN A 23 -9.31 -5.60 5.02
N HIS A 24 -9.78 -6.16 3.89
CA HIS A 24 -10.93 -7.07 3.89
C HIS A 24 -10.60 -8.39 4.59
N LEU A 25 -9.48 -9.02 4.21
CA LEU A 25 -9.03 -10.30 4.74
C LEU A 25 -8.75 -10.23 6.25
N LYS A 26 -8.17 -9.13 6.73
CA LYS A 26 -7.90 -8.92 8.16
C LYS A 26 -9.17 -8.92 9.00
N ARG A 27 -10.30 -8.39 8.49
CA ARG A 27 -11.60 -8.47 9.17
C ARG A 27 -12.15 -9.90 9.28
N LEU A 28 -11.67 -10.81 8.42
CA LEU A 28 -12.03 -12.22 8.42
C LEU A 28 -11.02 -13.07 9.23
N GLY A 29 -10.09 -12.44 9.95
CA GLY A 29 -9.11 -13.14 10.80
C GLY A 29 -7.83 -13.60 10.09
N TYR A 30 -7.62 -13.20 8.83
CA TYR A 30 -6.38 -13.52 8.11
C TYR A 30 -5.21 -12.66 8.60
N ARG A 31 -4.02 -13.26 8.60
CA ARG A 31 -2.74 -12.54 8.65
C ARG A 31 -2.31 -12.19 7.23
N THR A 32 -1.86 -10.96 7.04
CA THR A 32 -1.58 -10.39 5.73
C THR A 32 -0.15 -9.88 5.64
N HIS A 33 0.62 -10.39 4.69
CA HIS A 33 2.04 -10.08 4.55
C HIS A 33 2.34 -9.71 3.11
N LEU A 34 3.00 -8.56 2.88
CA LEU A 34 3.47 -8.17 1.56
C LEU A 34 4.98 -8.45 1.46
N ILE A 35 5.39 -9.16 0.42
CA ILE A 35 6.80 -9.37 0.08
C ILE A 35 7.04 -8.87 -1.35
N GLY A 36 8.01 -7.97 -1.54
CA GLY A 36 8.38 -7.44 -2.85
C GLY A 36 8.08 -5.95 -3.05
N LYS A 37 7.69 -5.58 -4.27
CA LYS A 37 7.50 -4.18 -4.66
C LYS A 37 6.12 -3.65 -4.23
N TRP A 38 6.08 -2.43 -3.70
CA TRP A 38 4.83 -1.74 -3.38
C TRP A 38 4.27 -0.91 -4.55
N HIS A 39 4.93 0.21 -4.86
CA HIS A 39 4.62 1.11 -5.99
C HIS A 39 3.20 1.73 -6.00
N LEU A 40 2.54 1.86 -4.85
CA LEU A 40 1.22 2.52 -4.72
C LEU A 40 1.28 3.88 -4.00
N GLY A 41 2.47 4.48 -3.94
CA GLY A 41 2.77 5.72 -3.23
C GLY A 41 3.40 5.49 -1.86
N TYR A 42 4.36 6.34 -1.48
CA TYR A 42 5.08 6.23 -0.21
C TYR A 42 5.56 7.58 0.36
N TYR A 43 5.11 8.70 -0.19
CA TYR A 43 5.53 10.04 0.24
C TYR A 43 5.05 10.41 1.66
N ASP A 44 4.00 9.74 2.14
CA ASP A 44 3.43 9.90 3.47
C ASP A 44 3.17 8.50 4.04
N SER A 45 3.38 8.34 5.35
CA SER A 45 3.25 7.05 6.03
C SER A 45 1.88 6.41 5.82
N LYS A 46 0.81 7.18 5.62
CA LYS A 46 -0.54 6.62 5.34
C LYS A 46 -0.63 5.82 4.04
N TYR A 47 0.35 5.96 3.13
CA TYR A 47 0.39 5.21 1.87
C TYR A 47 1.28 3.96 1.92
N VAL A 48 2.06 3.74 2.98
CA VAL A 48 2.93 2.55 3.07
C VAL A 48 2.13 1.28 3.34
N PRO A 49 2.61 0.07 2.95
CA PRO A 49 1.83 -1.17 2.99
C PRO A 49 1.18 -1.47 4.35
N VAL A 50 1.93 -1.27 5.43
CA VAL A 50 1.46 -1.56 6.80
C VAL A 50 0.29 -0.67 7.23
N ASN A 51 0.24 0.56 6.70
CA ASN A 51 -0.88 1.49 6.92
C ASN A 51 -2.00 1.33 5.89
N ARG A 52 -1.82 0.42 4.93
CA ARG A 52 -2.78 0.09 3.87
C ARG A 52 -3.36 -1.32 4.01
N GLY A 53 -3.21 -1.92 5.20
CA GLY A 53 -3.91 -3.13 5.62
C GLY A 53 -3.02 -4.35 5.85
N PHE A 54 -1.75 -4.32 5.45
CA PHE A 54 -0.84 -5.42 5.69
C PHE A 54 -0.35 -5.43 7.15
N ASP A 55 -0.16 -6.61 7.72
CA ASP A 55 0.42 -6.77 9.06
C ASP A 55 1.95 -6.65 9.03
N THR A 56 2.59 -7.15 7.97
CA THR A 56 4.03 -6.94 7.76
C THR A 56 4.35 -6.64 6.30
N PHE A 57 5.51 -6.02 6.09
CA PHE A 57 6.06 -5.72 4.79
C PHE A 57 7.55 -6.00 4.77
N LEU A 58 8.01 -6.75 3.77
CA LEU A 58 9.42 -6.96 3.45
C LEU A 58 9.65 -6.66 1.97
N GLY A 59 10.33 -5.56 1.67
CA GLY A 59 10.60 -5.17 0.29
C GLY A 59 10.88 -3.68 0.16
N PHE A 60 10.53 -3.10 -0.98
CA PHE A 60 10.84 -1.71 -1.31
C PHE A 60 9.60 -0.96 -1.81
N HIS A 61 9.58 0.35 -1.55
CA HIS A 61 8.38 1.18 -1.73
C HIS A 61 8.15 1.64 -3.19
N GLY A 62 9.22 1.81 -3.96
CA GLY A 62 9.20 2.25 -5.37
C GLY A 62 10.05 1.36 -6.23
#